data_AF-A0A0A6PF96-F1
#
_entry.id   AF-A0A0A6PF96-F1
#
_cell.length_a   1.000
_cell.length_b   1.000
_cell.length_c   1.000
_cell.angle_alpha   90.00
_cell.angle_beta   90.00
_cell.angle_gamma   90.00
#
_symmetry.space_group_name_H-M   'P 1'
#
loop_
_entity.id
_entity.type
_entity.pdbx_description
1 polymer ?
#
loop_
_entity_poly.entity_id
_entity_poly.type
_entity_poly.pdbx_seq_one_letter_code
_entity_poly.pdbx_strand_id
1 'polypeptide(L)'
;MVCRAPSKSVILGIFTLTANSQKKVEILQTPFKDKVFPPAPPIFLPTKEVLSLYPGFVKLYEDRELSIDETYSDLCRALNGLLLKGQKAKNIAVFIKPLETIINGQLRLKNGRFYLKPTGKKEIEISLVAEGLRKIATLAYLAANGTLRQQNLLFWDEPDADLNAKILSQLAQYLIKLVEKSEIQIILTTHNFFLMKEMSVLVEISKGKIPAQFLSLAQGKKGIEVMRIAGICTHNHCA
;
A
#
# COMPACT_ATOMS: atom_id res chain seq x y z
N MET A 1 8.34 -5.64 -4.39
CA MET A 1 9.34 -4.61 -3.99
C MET A 1 9.12 -4.25 -2.54
N VAL A 2 10.17 -4.18 -1.74
CA VAL A 2 10.13 -3.75 -0.34
C VAL A 2 10.87 -2.43 -0.23
N CYS A 3 10.20 -1.34 0.10
CA CYS A 3 10.80 -0.02 0.34
C CYS A 3 10.81 0.29 1.83
N ARG A 4 11.92 0.82 2.34
CA ARG A 4 12.18 0.97 3.77
C ARG A 4 12.58 2.42 4.10
N ALA A 5 12.14 2.91 5.26
CA ALA A 5 12.63 4.15 5.86
C ALA A 5 14.10 4.01 6.32
N PRO A 6 14.90 5.09 6.40
CA PRO A 6 16.34 5.01 6.65
C PRO A 6 16.67 4.63 8.11
N SER A 7 16.62 3.32 8.43
CA SER A 7 17.51 2.59 9.36
C SER A 7 17.02 1.14 9.59
N LYS A 8 17.96 0.17 9.61
CA LYS A 8 17.91 -1.21 10.20
C LYS A 8 17.67 -2.51 9.35
N SER A 9 18.47 -2.91 8.36
CA SER A 9 18.55 -4.31 7.81
C SER A 9 17.27 -5.00 7.25
N VAL A 10 17.36 -5.67 6.09
CA VAL A 10 16.24 -6.52 5.60
C VAL A 10 16.23 -7.84 6.35
N ILE A 11 15.06 -8.23 6.85
CA ILE A 11 14.92 -9.44 7.63
C ILE A 11 13.70 -10.21 7.12
N LEU A 12 13.94 -11.44 6.67
CA LEU A 12 12.96 -12.40 6.17
C LEU A 12 12.50 -13.21 7.39
N GLY A 13 11.20 -13.22 7.70
CA GLY A 13 10.65 -14.07 8.75
C GLY A 13 10.47 -15.50 8.25
N ILE A 14 10.93 -16.48 9.03
CA ILE A 14 10.70 -17.90 8.76
C ILE A 14 9.59 -18.38 9.70
N PHE A 15 8.53 -18.96 9.13
CA PHE A 15 7.42 -19.56 9.87
C PHE A 15 7.30 -21.04 9.54
N THR A 16 6.93 -21.84 10.52
CA THR A 16 6.61 -23.26 10.34
C THR A 16 5.18 -23.52 10.79
N LEU A 17 4.36 -24.06 9.89
CA LEU A 17 3.01 -24.53 10.20
C LEU A 17 3.11 -26.04 10.49
N THR A 18 2.80 -26.44 11.71
CA THR A 18 2.65 -27.86 12.05
C THR A 18 1.23 -28.31 11.66
N ALA A 19 1.13 -29.39 10.89
CA ALA A 19 -0.11 -29.82 10.21
C ALA A 19 -1.30 -30.15 11.14
N ASN A 20 -1.12 -30.17 12.46
CA ASN A 20 -2.12 -30.66 13.42
C ASN A 20 -2.50 -29.67 14.54
N SER A 21 -2.14 -28.39 14.47
CA SER A 21 -2.53 -27.42 15.51
C SER A 21 -3.27 -26.22 14.92
N GLN A 22 -4.60 -26.22 15.05
CA GLN A 22 -5.47 -25.12 14.58
C GLN A 22 -5.27 -23.79 15.35
N LYS A 23 -4.36 -23.69 16.35
CA LYS A 23 -4.27 -22.49 17.21
C LYS A 23 -2.88 -22.03 17.63
N LYS A 24 -1.78 -22.60 17.13
CA LYS A 24 -0.44 -22.18 17.57
C LYS A 24 0.55 -22.07 16.41
N VAL A 25 0.80 -20.83 15.98
CA VAL A 25 1.90 -20.49 15.07
C VAL A 25 3.12 -20.17 15.93
N GLU A 26 4.14 -21.02 15.88
CA GLU A 26 5.42 -20.73 16.52
C GLU A 26 6.26 -19.82 15.61
N ILE A 27 6.59 -18.64 16.12
CA ILE A 27 7.46 -17.69 15.42
C ILE A 27 8.90 -18.04 15.74
N LEU A 28 9.54 -18.81 14.87
CA LEU A 28 10.92 -19.27 15.03
C LEU A 28 11.93 -18.13 14.87
N GLN A 29 11.65 -17.19 13.97
CA GLN A 29 12.47 -15.99 13.76
C GLN A 29 11.59 -14.80 13.42
N THR A 30 11.68 -13.73 14.23
CA THR A 30 11.07 -12.44 13.90
C THR A 30 12.06 -11.57 13.14
N PRO A 31 11.60 -10.84 12.11
CA PRO A 31 12.42 -9.86 11.45
C PRO A 31 12.71 -8.61 12.27
N PHE A 32 12.27 -8.57 13.53
CA PHE A 32 12.51 -7.47 14.44
C PHE A 32 13.54 -7.93 15.46
N LYS A 33 14.65 -7.19 15.57
CA LYS A 33 15.76 -7.46 16.51
C LYS A 33 15.26 -7.57 17.96
N ASP A 34 14.15 -6.91 18.24
CA ASP A 34 13.52 -6.82 19.56
C ASP A 34 12.15 -7.54 19.63
N LYS A 35 11.75 -8.33 18.61
CA LYS A 35 10.39 -8.90 18.44
C LYS A 35 9.25 -7.86 18.44
N VAL A 36 9.56 -6.57 18.29
CA VAL A 36 8.57 -5.49 18.28
C VAL A 36 8.02 -5.33 16.87
N PHE A 37 6.77 -5.76 16.68
CA PHE A 37 6.00 -5.39 15.49
C PHE A 37 5.75 -3.88 15.47
N PRO A 38 5.59 -3.25 14.28
CA PRO A 38 5.13 -1.88 14.21
C PRO A 38 3.89 -1.69 15.10
N PRO A 39 3.81 -0.59 15.88
CA PRO A 39 2.77 -0.39 16.88
C PRO A 39 1.38 -0.24 16.26
N ALA A 40 1.31 0.09 14.98
CA ALA A 40 0.08 0.20 14.22
C ALA A 40 -0.16 -1.06 13.38
N PRO A 41 -1.43 -1.47 13.23
CA PRO A 41 -1.77 -2.62 12.39
C PRO A 41 -1.37 -2.36 10.93
N PRO A 42 -0.93 -3.41 10.21
CA PRO A 42 -0.66 -3.30 8.78
C PRO A 42 -1.92 -2.94 8.01
N ILE A 43 -1.74 -2.23 6.89
CA ILE A 43 -2.81 -1.92 5.96
C ILE A 43 -2.60 -2.76 4.71
N PHE A 44 -3.63 -3.48 4.29
CA PHE A 44 -3.64 -4.24 3.05
C PHE A 44 -4.54 -3.55 2.03
N LEU A 45 -3.98 -3.22 0.87
CA LEU A 45 -4.71 -2.75 -0.30
C LEU A 45 -4.76 -3.91 -1.31
N PRO A 46 -5.92 -4.55 -1.50
CA PRO A 46 -6.05 -5.66 -2.44
C PRO A 46 -6.10 -5.17 -3.88
N THR A 47 -5.99 -6.10 -4.83
CA THR A 47 -6.01 -5.83 -6.27
C THR A 47 -7.27 -5.09 -6.74
N LYS A 48 -8.44 -5.43 -6.17
CA LYS A 48 -9.73 -4.79 -6.52
C LYS A 48 -10.07 -3.66 -5.55
N GLU A 49 -10.61 -2.58 -6.07
CA GLU A 49 -11.02 -1.45 -5.23
C GLU A 49 -12.25 -1.78 -4.35
N VAL A 50 -12.34 -1.14 -3.19
CA VAL A 50 -13.41 -1.39 -2.21
C VAL A 50 -14.40 -0.24 -2.07
N LEU A 51 -14.12 0.93 -2.64
CA LEU A 51 -14.92 2.14 -2.44
C LEU A 51 -16.32 2.00 -3.03
N SER A 52 -16.47 1.31 -4.16
CA SER A 52 -17.79 1.08 -4.76
C SER A 52 -18.61 0.03 -4.01
N LEU A 53 -17.94 -0.94 -3.39
CA LEU A 53 -18.57 -2.01 -2.61
C LEU A 53 -18.86 -1.59 -1.17
N TYR A 54 -18.19 -0.54 -0.69
CA TYR A 54 -18.22 -0.07 0.70
C TYR A 54 -19.64 0.04 1.32
N PRO A 55 -20.67 0.58 0.64
CA PRO A 55 -21.98 0.79 1.26
C PRO A 55 -22.60 -0.52 1.73
N GLY A 56 -22.66 -0.72 3.06
CA GLY A 56 -23.22 -1.93 3.67
C GLY A 56 -22.29 -3.15 3.69
N PHE A 57 -21.08 -3.05 3.16
CA PHE A 57 -20.14 -4.17 3.05
C PHE A 57 -19.83 -4.83 4.39
N VAL A 58 -19.41 -4.04 5.39
CA VAL A 58 -18.97 -4.56 6.69
C VAL A 58 -20.08 -5.39 7.36
N LYS A 59 -21.32 -4.88 7.34
CA LYS A 59 -22.47 -5.59 7.91
C LYS A 59 -22.78 -6.88 7.14
N LEU A 60 -22.77 -6.82 5.81
CA LEU A 60 -23.04 -8.00 4.97
C LEU A 60 -21.96 -9.08 5.14
N TYR A 61 -20.70 -8.68 5.30
CA TYR A 61 -19.59 -9.59 5.55
C TYR A 61 -19.74 -10.32 6.89
N GLU A 62 -20.07 -9.58 7.95
CA GLU A 62 -20.28 -10.12 9.31
C GLU A 62 -21.52 -11.03 9.39
N ASP A 63 -22.60 -10.68 8.69
CA ASP A 63 -23.87 -11.40 8.78
C ASP A 63 -23.95 -12.66 7.88
N ARG A 64 -23.18 -12.73 6.79
CA ARG A 64 -23.44 -13.69 5.69
C ARG A 64 -22.25 -14.51 5.18
N GLU A 65 -21.13 -14.56 5.90
CA GLU A 65 -19.92 -15.32 5.52
C GLU A 65 -19.59 -15.20 4.01
N LEU A 66 -19.46 -13.96 3.53
CA LEU A 66 -19.11 -13.74 2.13
C LEU A 66 -17.75 -14.41 1.82
N SER A 67 -17.63 -15.04 0.64
CA SER A 67 -16.39 -15.66 0.16
C SER A 67 -15.35 -14.62 -0.30
N ILE A 68 -15.22 -13.52 0.43
CA ILE A 68 -14.29 -12.43 0.18
C ILE A 68 -13.21 -12.50 1.26
N ASP A 69 -11.98 -12.19 0.87
CA ASP A 69 -10.86 -12.16 1.79
C ASP A 69 -11.06 -11.11 2.90
N GLU A 70 -10.63 -11.42 4.12
CA GLU A 70 -10.78 -10.57 5.31
C GLU A 70 -10.14 -9.19 5.13
N THR A 71 -9.10 -9.08 4.30
CA THR A 71 -8.43 -7.81 3.97
C THR A 71 -9.39 -6.74 3.44
N TYR A 72 -10.45 -7.13 2.73
CA TYR A 72 -11.47 -6.20 2.24
C TYR A 72 -12.28 -5.61 3.39
N SER A 73 -12.66 -6.44 4.36
CA SER A 73 -13.41 -6.02 5.55
C SER A 73 -12.57 -5.08 6.40
N ASP A 74 -11.31 -5.44 6.64
CA ASP A 74 -10.37 -4.61 7.42
C ASP A 74 -10.11 -3.26 6.75
N LEU A 75 -9.96 -3.24 5.43
CA LEU A 75 -9.84 -1.99 4.68
C LEU A 75 -11.10 -1.12 4.81
N CYS A 76 -12.30 -1.72 4.76
CA CYS A 76 -13.54 -0.98 4.97
C CYS A 76 -13.62 -0.41 6.40
N ARG A 77 -13.23 -1.16 7.43
CA ARG A 77 -13.16 -0.65 8.81
C ARG A 77 -12.18 0.51 8.92
N ALA A 78 -11.01 0.40 8.28
CA ALA A 78 -9.99 1.45 8.22
C ALA A 78 -10.47 2.71 7.50
N LEU A 79 -11.34 2.57 6.49
CA LEU A 79 -11.97 3.67 5.75
C LEU A 79 -13.10 4.35 6.52
N ASN A 80 -13.70 3.70 7.52
CA ASN A 80 -14.76 4.30 8.34
C ASN A 80 -14.22 5.34 9.36
N GLY A 81 -12.90 5.48 9.49
CA GLY A 81 -12.27 6.43 10.39
C GLY A 81 -12.56 7.90 10.04
N LEU A 82 -12.73 8.74 11.07
CA LEU A 82 -12.94 10.18 10.90
C LEU A 82 -11.70 10.87 10.32
N LEU A 83 -11.93 11.81 9.40
CA LEU A 83 -10.86 12.65 8.87
C LEU A 83 -10.15 13.43 9.99
N LEU A 84 -8.83 13.52 9.90
CA LEU A 84 -8.03 14.34 10.81
C LEU A 84 -8.42 15.82 10.68
N LYS A 85 -8.33 16.55 11.79
CA LYS A 85 -8.61 18.00 11.86
C LYS A 85 -7.45 18.76 12.50
N GLY A 86 -7.45 20.08 12.34
CA GLY A 86 -6.49 20.99 12.99
C GLY A 86 -5.04 20.75 12.54
N GLN A 87 -4.10 20.81 13.49
CA GLN A 87 -2.67 20.69 13.19
C GLN A 87 -2.28 19.34 12.57
N LYS A 88 -2.92 18.25 13.00
CA LYS A 88 -2.67 16.90 12.45
C LYS A 88 -2.98 16.83 10.95
N ALA A 89 -4.11 17.43 10.54
CA ALA A 89 -4.48 17.51 9.13
C ALA A 89 -3.47 18.33 8.31
N LYS A 90 -2.97 19.45 8.86
CA LYS A 90 -1.96 20.27 8.20
C LYS A 90 -0.64 19.51 7.97
N ASN A 91 -0.22 18.72 8.96
CA ASN A 91 1.02 17.95 8.87
C ASN A 91 0.96 16.88 7.78
N ILE A 92 -0.18 16.19 7.63
CA ILE A 92 -0.34 15.13 6.62
C ILE A 92 -0.70 15.66 5.22
N ALA A 93 -1.15 16.92 5.12
CA ALA A 93 -1.59 17.52 3.86
C ALA A 93 -0.51 17.48 2.76
N VAL A 94 0.78 17.51 3.12
CA VAL A 94 1.89 17.38 2.17
C VAL A 94 1.89 16.02 1.43
N PHE A 95 1.39 14.98 2.08
CA PHE A 95 1.26 13.63 1.51
C PHE A 95 -0.08 13.40 0.81
N ILE A 96 -1.11 14.19 1.11
CA ILE A 96 -2.44 14.04 0.50
C ILE A 96 -2.51 14.79 -0.83
N LYS A 97 -1.97 16.02 -0.88
CA LYS A 97 -2.04 16.91 -2.05
C LYS A 97 -1.54 16.27 -3.36
N PRO A 98 -0.43 15.50 -3.39
CA PRO A 98 -0.01 14.83 -4.62
C PRO A 98 -1.05 13.83 -5.14
N LEU A 99 -1.69 13.07 -4.24
CA LEU A 99 -2.72 12.11 -4.61
C LEU A 99 -4.00 12.79 -5.08
N GLU A 100 -4.43 13.85 -4.38
CA GLU A 100 -5.58 14.67 -4.79
C GLU A 100 -5.36 15.33 -6.16
N THR A 101 -4.12 15.70 -6.47
CA THR A 101 -3.74 16.19 -7.80
C THR A 101 -3.88 15.11 -8.87
N ILE A 102 -3.43 13.88 -8.59
CA ILE A 102 -3.53 12.75 -9.54
C ILE A 102 -4.99 12.42 -9.84
N ILE A 103 -5.85 12.34 -8.82
CA ILE A 103 -7.29 12.04 -8.98
C ILE A 103 -8.10 13.28 -9.38
N ASN A 104 -7.47 14.45 -9.45
CA ASN A 104 -8.09 15.74 -9.72
C ASN A 104 -9.31 16.05 -8.83
N GLY A 105 -9.18 15.78 -7.53
CA GLY A 105 -10.28 15.97 -6.58
C GLY A 105 -10.01 15.41 -5.20
N GLN A 106 -11.02 15.48 -4.34
CA GLN A 106 -10.96 15.00 -2.96
C GLN A 106 -12.06 13.97 -2.71
N LEU A 107 -11.72 12.88 -2.04
CA LEU A 107 -12.70 11.86 -1.67
C LEU A 107 -13.48 12.30 -0.42
N ARG A 108 -14.81 12.14 -0.45
CA ARG A 108 -15.73 12.48 0.63
C ARG A 108 -16.64 11.29 0.93
N LEU A 109 -16.82 11.01 2.22
CA LEU A 109 -17.80 10.02 2.69
C LEU A 109 -19.06 10.76 3.15
N LYS A 110 -20.21 10.46 2.54
CA LYS A 110 -21.53 11.03 2.89
C LYS A 110 -22.55 9.91 2.94
N ASN A 111 -23.29 9.81 4.05
CA ASN A 111 -24.36 8.83 4.24
C ASN A 111 -23.94 7.38 3.89
N GLY A 112 -22.71 7.00 4.26
CA GLY A 112 -22.18 5.66 3.98
C GLY A 112 -21.74 5.40 2.53
N ARG A 113 -21.70 6.43 1.68
CA ARG A 113 -21.22 6.34 0.29
C ARG A 113 -20.07 7.29 0.03
N PHE A 114 -19.13 6.85 -0.81
CA PHE A 114 -18.02 7.66 -1.24
C PHE A 114 -18.37 8.48 -2.49
N TYR A 115 -17.86 9.71 -2.52
CA TYR A 115 -18.00 10.66 -3.62
C TYR A 115 -16.64 11.30 -3.91
N LEU A 116 -16.33 11.46 -5.18
CA LEU A 116 -15.21 12.29 -5.61
C LEU A 116 -15.71 13.72 -5.81
N LYS A 117 -15.04 14.68 -5.19
CA LYS A 117 -15.29 16.12 -5.36
C LYS A 117 -14.13 16.75 -6.16
N PRO A 118 -14.27 16.91 -7.49
CA PRO A 118 -13.28 17.63 -8.28
C PRO A 118 -13.30 19.12 -7.97
N THR A 119 -12.15 19.78 -8.11
CA THR A 119 -12.02 21.23 -7.91
C THR A 119 -12.93 21.98 -8.89
N GLY A 120 -13.85 22.80 -8.38
CA GLY A 120 -14.75 23.62 -9.19
C GLY A 120 -15.88 22.88 -9.90
N LYS A 121 -16.08 21.57 -9.70
CA LYS A 121 -17.16 20.78 -10.31
C LYS A 121 -18.10 20.18 -9.28
N LYS A 122 -19.24 19.64 -9.73
CA LYS A 122 -20.17 18.88 -8.89
C LYS A 122 -19.51 17.58 -8.40
N GLU A 123 -19.99 17.10 -7.26
CA GLU A 123 -19.58 15.79 -6.74
C GLU A 123 -20.08 14.67 -7.66
N ILE A 124 -19.28 13.62 -7.77
CA ILE A 124 -19.55 12.45 -8.59
C ILE A 124 -19.55 11.24 -7.67
N GLU A 125 -20.56 10.38 -7.76
CA GLU A 125 -20.59 9.13 -7.01
C GLU A 125 -19.40 8.26 -7.40
N ILE A 126 -18.75 7.63 -6.41
CA ILE A 126 -17.47 6.94 -6.66
C ILE A 126 -17.60 5.81 -7.68
N SER A 127 -18.78 5.18 -7.80
CA SER A 127 -19.08 4.12 -8.76
C SER A 127 -18.94 4.56 -10.22
N LEU A 128 -19.04 5.86 -10.51
CA LEU A 128 -18.87 6.44 -11.85
C LEU A 128 -17.42 6.82 -12.16
N VAL A 129 -16.51 6.66 -11.21
CA VAL A 129 -15.08 6.98 -11.35
C VAL A 129 -14.32 5.72 -11.77
N ALA A 130 -13.32 5.86 -12.64
CA ALA A 130 -12.48 4.75 -13.08
C ALA A 130 -11.80 4.01 -11.91
N GLU A 131 -11.71 2.68 -11.98
CA GLU A 131 -11.13 1.79 -10.96
C GLU A 131 -9.74 2.22 -10.48
N GLY A 132 -8.82 2.47 -11.41
CA GLY A 132 -7.47 2.89 -11.05
C GLY A 132 -7.46 4.18 -10.21
N LEU A 133 -8.30 5.17 -10.53
CA LEU A 133 -8.42 6.40 -9.74
C LEU A 133 -9.05 6.16 -8.37
N ARG A 134 -9.97 5.19 -8.25
CA ARG A 134 -10.55 4.77 -6.97
C ARG A 134 -9.48 4.22 -6.03
N LYS A 135 -8.54 3.41 -6.53
CA LYS A 135 -7.40 2.90 -5.72
C LYS A 135 -6.54 4.03 -5.15
N ILE A 136 -6.22 5.03 -5.97
CA ILE A 136 -5.44 6.20 -5.54
C ILE A 136 -6.24 7.04 -4.53
N ALA A 137 -7.55 7.19 -4.76
CA ALA A 137 -8.44 7.89 -3.84
C ALA A 137 -8.53 7.19 -2.47
N THR A 138 -8.54 5.84 -2.43
CA THR A 138 -8.47 5.05 -1.20
C THR A 138 -7.22 5.42 -0.40
N LEU A 139 -6.04 5.42 -1.04
CA LEU A 139 -4.79 5.79 -0.39
C LEU A 139 -4.83 7.24 0.16
N ALA A 140 -5.39 8.17 -0.62
CA ALA A 140 -5.53 9.56 -0.20
C ALA A 140 -6.44 9.70 1.04
N TYR A 141 -7.53 8.94 1.07
CA TYR A 141 -8.48 8.95 2.18
C TYR A 141 -7.90 8.32 3.44
N LEU A 142 -7.16 7.21 3.32
CA LEU A 142 -6.45 6.58 4.44
C LEU A 142 -5.36 7.48 5.02
N ALA A 143 -4.71 8.29 4.19
CA ALA A 143 -3.82 9.34 4.68
C ALA A 143 -4.60 10.45 5.39
N ALA A 144 -5.76 10.86 4.85
CA ALA A 144 -6.59 11.92 5.39
C ALA A 144 -7.25 11.59 6.75
N ASN A 145 -7.67 10.35 6.98
CA ASN A 145 -8.18 9.90 8.29
C ASN A 145 -7.06 9.47 9.25
N GLY A 146 -5.82 9.48 8.80
CA GLY A 146 -4.67 9.13 9.62
C GLY A 146 -4.57 7.64 9.94
N THR A 147 -5.27 6.77 9.19
CA THR A 147 -5.00 5.34 9.23
C THR A 147 -3.58 5.09 8.72
N LEU A 148 -3.16 5.78 7.66
CA LEU A 148 -1.77 5.75 7.17
C LEU A 148 -0.88 6.64 8.04
N ARG A 149 -0.43 6.11 9.19
CA ARG A 149 0.40 6.80 10.20
C ARG A 149 1.88 6.44 10.09
N GLN A 150 2.71 7.22 10.79
CA GLN A 150 4.13 6.90 11.00
C GLN A 150 4.23 5.54 11.69
N GLN A 151 5.17 4.69 11.25
CA GLN A 151 5.40 3.33 11.75
C GLN A 151 4.35 2.31 11.32
N ASN A 152 3.65 2.55 10.20
CA ASN A 152 2.77 1.56 9.59
C ASN A 152 3.48 0.75 8.50
N LEU A 153 2.99 -0.47 8.30
CA LEU A 153 3.33 -1.33 7.18
C LEU A 153 2.18 -1.33 6.16
N LEU A 154 2.46 -0.93 4.92
CA LEU A 154 1.51 -0.93 3.82
C LEU A 154 1.84 -2.08 2.85
N PHE A 155 0.91 -3.01 2.72
CA PHE A 155 0.91 -3.99 1.64
C PHE A 155 -0.02 -3.49 0.53
N TRP A 156 0.45 -3.49 -0.70
CA TRP A 156 -0.38 -3.13 -1.84
C TRP A 156 -0.18 -4.12 -2.97
N ASP A 157 -1.26 -4.83 -3.27
CA ASP A 157 -1.33 -5.77 -4.37
C ASP A 157 -1.80 -5.11 -5.67
N GLU A 158 -1.03 -5.33 -6.74
CA GLU A 158 -1.23 -4.78 -8.07
C GLU A 158 -1.68 -3.31 -8.09
N PRO A 159 -0.86 -2.40 -7.53
CA PRO A 159 -1.19 -0.97 -7.49
C PRO A 159 -1.33 -0.37 -8.89
N ASP A 160 -0.78 -1.03 -9.90
CA ASP A 160 -0.74 -0.59 -11.29
C ASP A 160 -1.95 -0.98 -12.15
N ALA A 161 -2.78 -1.92 -11.66
CA ALA A 161 -3.94 -2.37 -12.41
C ALA A 161 -4.94 -1.21 -12.64
N ASP A 162 -5.41 -1.09 -13.88
CA ASP A 162 -6.33 -0.05 -14.38
C ASP A 162 -5.77 1.38 -14.40
N LEU A 163 -4.44 1.54 -14.36
CA LEU A 163 -3.75 2.83 -14.44
C LEU A 163 -2.96 2.99 -15.74
N ASN A 164 -2.91 4.22 -16.26
CA ASN A 164 -2.06 4.56 -17.39
C ASN A 164 -0.62 4.90 -16.94
N ALA A 165 0.34 4.84 -17.87
CA ALA A 165 1.76 5.05 -17.59
C ALA A 165 2.09 6.39 -16.92
N LYS A 166 1.38 7.47 -17.27
CA LYS A 166 1.57 8.80 -16.66
C LYS A 166 1.24 8.76 -15.17
N ILE A 167 0.11 8.16 -14.81
CA ILE A 167 -0.30 8.03 -13.42
C ILE A 167 0.62 7.07 -12.66
N LEU A 168 1.08 5.98 -13.30
CA LEU A 168 2.04 5.06 -12.70
C LEU A 168 3.35 5.75 -12.31
N SER A 169 3.91 6.61 -13.17
CA SER A 169 5.11 7.38 -12.83
C SER A 169 4.86 8.35 -11.65
N GLN A 170 3.70 9.02 -11.64
CA GLN A 170 3.32 9.89 -10.52
C GLN A 170 3.14 9.10 -9.21
N LEU A 171 2.53 7.92 -9.27
CA LEU A 171 2.37 7.02 -8.14
C LEU A 171 3.71 6.52 -7.62
N ALA A 172 4.63 6.10 -8.50
CA ALA A 172 5.97 5.67 -8.13
C ALA A 172 6.73 6.78 -7.38
N GLN A 173 6.75 8.00 -7.94
CA GLN A 173 7.35 9.16 -7.29
C GLN A 173 6.71 9.48 -5.95
N TYR A 174 5.39 9.32 -5.84
CA TYR A 174 4.66 9.51 -4.59
C TYR A 174 5.11 8.50 -3.52
N LEU A 175 5.13 7.21 -3.84
CA LEU A 175 5.48 6.14 -2.90
C LEU A 175 6.91 6.29 -2.37
N ILE A 176 7.85 6.65 -3.26
CA ILE A 176 9.25 6.94 -2.90
C ILE A 176 9.33 8.12 -1.93
N LYS A 177 8.65 9.24 -2.23
CA LYS A 177 8.59 10.41 -1.33
C LYS A 177 7.91 10.10 0.00
N LEU A 178 6.90 9.24 -0.01
CA LEU A 178 6.21 8.80 1.20
C LEU A 178 7.19 8.06 2.11
N VAL A 179 7.93 7.08 1.59
CA VAL A 179 8.94 6.32 2.35
C VAL A 179 10.10 7.20 2.81
N GLU A 180 10.53 8.17 2.00
CA GLU A 180 11.62 9.08 2.36
C GLU A 180 11.27 9.99 3.54
N LYS A 181 10.03 10.50 3.57
CA LYS A 181 9.60 11.53 4.53
C LYS A 181 8.78 10.99 5.70
N SER A 182 8.41 9.71 5.68
CA SER A 182 7.62 9.08 6.73
C SER A 182 8.22 7.75 7.15
N GLU A 183 7.94 7.33 8.38
CA GLU A 183 8.39 6.03 8.89
C GLU A 183 7.49 4.89 8.42
N ILE A 184 7.05 4.91 7.15
CA ILE A 184 6.17 3.89 6.57
C ILE A 184 7.02 2.91 5.77
N GLN A 185 6.80 1.62 5.98
CA GLN A 185 7.34 0.57 5.14
C GLN A 185 6.29 0.16 4.11
N ILE A 186 6.71 0.01 2.84
CA ILE A 186 5.80 -0.36 1.75
C ILE A 186 6.27 -1.66 1.12
N ILE A 187 5.35 -2.61 0.98
CA ILE A 187 5.52 -3.87 0.28
C ILE A 187 4.54 -3.89 -0.90
N LEU A 188 5.08 -3.93 -2.11
CA LEU A 188 4.31 -3.93 -3.35
C LEU A 188 4.46 -5.26 -4.08
N THR A 189 3.36 -5.79 -4.58
CA THR A 189 3.32 -6.89 -5.56
C THR A 189 2.80 -6.33 -6.87
N THR A 190 3.48 -6.65 -7.97
CA THR A 190 3.14 -6.16 -9.30
C THR A 190 3.75 -7.09 -10.33
N HIS A 191 3.06 -7.27 -11.45
CA HIS A 191 3.57 -7.95 -12.64
C HIS A 191 3.97 -6.94 -13.74
N ASN A 192 3.90 -5.63 -13.46
CA ASN A 192 4.10 -4.58 -14.44
C ASN A 192 5.54 -4.08 -14.47
N PHE A 193 6.21 -4.42 -15.57
CA PHE A 193 7.60 -4.04 -15.81
C PHE A 193 7.83 -2.52 -15.77
N PHE A 194 6.88 -1.71 -16.24
CA PHE A 194 7.02 -0.25 -16.24
C PHE A 194 7.11 0.29 -14.82
N LEU A 195 6.19 -0.11 -13.93
CA LEU A 195 6.20 0.33 -12.54
C LEU A 195 7.47 -0.17 -11.82
N MET A 196 7.87 -1.42 -12.06
CA MET A 196 9.10 -1.98 -11.50
C MET A 196 10.34 -1.18 -11.92
N LYS A 197 10.46 -0.87 -13.22
CA LYS A 197 11.60 -0.12 -13.76
C LYS A 197 11.64 1.31 -13.25
N GLU A 198 10.50 2.00 -13.25
CA GLU A 198 10.38 3.37 -12.73
C GLU A 198 10.81 3.44 -11.27
N MET A 199 10.31 2.52 -10.43
CA MET A 199 10.70 2.45 -9.02
C MET A 199 12.20 2.13 -8.86
N SER A 200 12.77 1.25 -9.68
CA SER A 200 14.21 0.95 -9.66
C SER A 200 15.05 2.20 -9.94
N VAL A 201 14.67 2.97 -10.95
CA VAL A 201 15.37 4.22 -11.31
C VAL A 201 15.27 5.25 -10.18
N LEU A 202 14.07 5.43 -9.60
CA LEU A 202 13.88 6.37 -8.49
C LEU A 202 14.68 6.00 -7.23
N VAL A 203 14.76 4.70 -6.92
CA VAL A 203 15.60 4.20 -5.81
C VAL A 203 17.07 4.49 -6.08
N GLU A 204 17.55 4.26 -7.29
CA GLU A 204 18.95 4.53 -7.68
C GLU A 204 19.28 6.03 -7.56
N ILE A 205 18.39 6.90 -8.07
CA ILE A 205 18.51 8.36 -7.94
C ILE A 205 18.55 8.80 -6.47
N SER A 206 17.92 8.05 -5.56
CA SER A 206 17.97 8.34 -4.12
C SER A 206 19.35 8.14 -3.50
N LYS A 207 20.32 7.52 -4.21
CA LYS A 207 21.70 7.27 -3.76
C LYS A 207 21.78 6.63 -2.37
N GLY A 208 20.97 5.61 -2.14
CA GLY A 208 20.96 4.85 -0.88
C GLY A 208 20.18 5.50 0.27
N LYS A 209 19.57 6.68 0.06
CA LYS A 209 18.65 7.29 1.05
C LYS A 209 17.43 6.41 1.30
N ILE A 210 16.96 5.71 0.26
CA ILE A 210 15.79 4.84 0.33
C ILE A 210 16.29 3.40 0.17
N PRO A 211 16.49 2.67 1.28
CA PRO A 211 16.77 1.25 1.22
C PRO A 211 15.57 0.51 0.60
N ALA A 212 15.78 -0.09 -0.57
CA ALA A 212 14.76 -0.88 -1.24
C ALA A 212 15.32 -2.21 -1.73
N GLN A 213 14.44 -3.22 -1.83
CA GLN A 213 14.77 -4.52 -2.37
C GLN A 213 13.71 -4.99 -3.37
N PHE A 214 14.17 -5.61 -4.44
CA PHE A 214 13.35 -6.22 -5.47
C PHE A 214 13.45 -7.73 -5.31
N LEU A 215 12.30 -8.37 -5.17
CA LEU A 215 12.17 -9.81 -5.00
C LEU A 215 11.37 -10.33 -6.19
N SER A 216 11.82 -11.43 -6.77
CA SER A 216 11.11 -12.20 -7.78
C SER A 216 10.70 -13.53 -7.18
N LEU A 217 9.49 -13.97 -7.51
CA LEU A 217 8.98 -15.30 -7.23
C LEU A 217 8.95 -16.05 -8.55
N ALA A 218 9.65 -17.18 -8.63
CA ALA A 218 9.68 -18.03 -9.82
C ALA A 218 9.36 -19.47 -9.45
N GLN A 219 8.74 -20.20 -10.37
CA GLN A 219 8.52 -21.64 -10.18
C GLN A 219 9.80 -22.40 -10.51
N GLY A 220 10.42 -23.00 -9.50
CA GLY A 220 11.59 -23.87 -9.61
C GLY A 220 11.22 -25.35 -9.65
N LYS A 221 12.24 -26.21 -9.73
CA LYS A 221 12.04 -27.68 -9.84
C LYS A 221 11.45 -28.32 -8.59
N LYS A 222 11.55 -27.67 -7.42
CA LYS A 222 11.08 -28.18 -6.11
C LYS A 222 10.00 -27.30 -5.46
N GLY A 223 9.42 -26.36 -6.18
CA GLY A 223 8.44 -25.40 -5.65
C GLY A 223 8.75 -23.96 -6.02
N ILE A 224 8.23 -23.00 -5.27
CA ILE A 224 8.47 -21.57 -5.51
C ILE A 224 9.84 -21.17 -4.97
N GLU A 225 10.68 -20.62 -5.84
CA GLU A 225 11.99 -20.06 -5.51
C GLU A 225 11.89 -18.54 -5.39
N VAL A 226 12.47 -17.98 -4.32
CA VAL A 226 12.55 -16.54 -4.10
C VAL A 226 13.93 -16.05 -4.52
N MET A 227 13.98 -15.23 -5.56
CA MET A 227 15.23 -14.64 -6.04
C MET A 227 15.29 -13.17 -5.66
N ARG A 228 16.42 -12.75 -5.08
CA ARG A 228 16.73 -11.32 -4.95
C ARG A 228 17.21 -10.82 -6.29
N ILE A 229 16.49 -9.85 -6.84
CA ILE A 229 16.99 -9.11 -7.99
C ILE A 229 17.98 -8.10 -7.41
N ALA A 230 19.28 -8.47 -7.42
CA ALA A 230 20.33 -7.47 -7.39
C ALA A 230 20.00 -6.47 -8.50
N GLY A 231 20.08 -5.16 -8.20
CA GLY A 231 19.44 -4.09 -8.95
C GLY A 231 19.41 -4.31 -10.47
N ILE A 232 18.40 -3.75 -11.15
CA ILE A 232 18.33 -3.72 -12.62
C ILE A 232 19.50 -2.83 -13.10
N CYS A 233 20.71 -3.36 -13.00
CA CYS A 233 22.00 -2.72 -13.16
C CYS A 233 22.55 -3.19 -14.49
N THR A 234 22.37 -2.34 -15.49
CA THR A 234 23.41 -2.14 -16.48
C THR A 234 24.48 -1.25 -15.84
N HIS A 235 25.69 -1.80 -15.78
CA HIS A 235 26.98 -1.17 -15.44
C HIS A 235 27.42 -1.17 -13.97
N ASN A 236 28.38 -2.07 -13.72
CA ASN A 236 29.56 -1.93 -12.87
C ASN A 236 29.73 -0.54 -12.24
N HIS A 237 29.53 -0.44 -10.93
CA HIS A 237 30.44 0.15 -9.95
C HIS A 237 29.70 0.31 -8.61
N CYS A 238 29.91 -0.64 -7.71
CA CYS A 238 29.84 -0.42 -6.27
C CYS A 238 30.66 -1.53 -5.60
N ALA A 239 31.90 -1.18 -5.28
CA ALA A 239 32.68 -1.83 -4.23
C ALA A 239 32.24 -1.28 -2.86
#